data_AF-A0A4Q1T2X7-F1
#
_entry.id   AF-A0A4Q1T2X7-F1
#
_cell.length_a   1.000
_cell.length_b   1.000
_cell.length_c   1.000
_cell.angle_alpha   90.00
_cell.angle_beta   90.00
_cell.angle_gamma   90.00
#
_symmetry.space_group_name_H-M   'P 1'
#
loop_
_entity.id
_entity.type
_entity.pdbx_description
1 polymer ?
#
loop_
_entity_poly.entity_id
_entity_poly.type
_entity_poly.pdbx_seq_one_letter_code
_entity_poly.pdbx_strand_id
1 'polypeptide(L)' 'MHLKLSKEDIFNSLSVDQLEVKRKYLLDTLFYSGNLSNYDRFEIHHLLLLIDYQKETILECV' A
#
# COMPACT_ATOMS: atom_id res chain seq x y z
N MET A 1 6.65 14.09 5.13
CA MET A 1 7.42 13.00 4.51
C MET A 1 6.73 12.68 3.19
N HIS A 2 7.42 12.60 2.05
CA HIS A 2 6.72 12.20 0.81
C HIS A 2 6.69 10.67 0.70
N LEU A 3 5.48 10.12 0.63
CA LEU A 3 5.27 8.71 0.30
C LEU A 3 5.71 8.48 -1.15
N LYS A 4 6.59 7.50 -1.36
CA LYS A 4 7.05 7.10 -2.70
C LYS A 4 6.05 6.23 -3.45
N LEU A 5 4.99 5.78 -2.78
CA LEU A 5 4.02 4.83 -3.31
C LEU A 5 2.74 5.57 -3.67
N SER A 6 2.29 5.47 -4.92
CA SER A 6 1.02 6.05 -5.37
C SER A 6 -0.07 4.99 -5.57
N LYS A 7 -1.28 5.43 -5.89
CA LYS A 7 -2.39 4.54 -6.24
C LYS A 7 -2.12 3.81 -7.56
N GLU A 8 -1.55 4.51 -8.53
CA GLU A 8 -1.17 3.97 -9.83
C GLU A 8 -0.15 2.85 -9.67
N ASP A 9 0.82 3.01 -8.75
CA ASP A 9 1.76 1.93 -8.44
C ASP A 9 1.03 0.68 -7.95
N ILE A 10 -0.01 0.81 -7.14
CA ILE A 10 -0.79 -0.33 -6.62
C ILE A 10 -1.51 -1.04 -7.77
N PHE A 11 -2.25 -0.31 -8.62
CA PHE A 11 -3.00 -0.89 -9.74
C PHE A 11 -2.12 -1.50 -10.83
N ASN A 12 -0.88 -1.02 -10.99
CA ASN A 12 0.09 -1.62 -11.89
C ASN A 12 0.72 -2.92 -11.35
N SER A 13 0.35 -3.37 -10.15
CA SER A 13 0.81 -4.65 -9.58
C SER A 13 0.02 -5.79 -10.20
N LEU A 14 0.73 -6.75 -10.80
CA LEU A 14 0.13 -7.87 -11.54
C LEU A 14 0.21 -9.20 -10.77
N SER A 15 0.82 -9.20 -9.58
CA SER A 15 0.88 -10.38 -8.72
C SER A 15 0.66 -10.04 -7.25
N VAL A 16 0.21 -11.03 -6.49
CA VAL A 16 0.04 -10.94 -5.03
C VAL A 16 1.37 -10.63 -4.34
N ASP A 17 2.47 -11.23 -4.79
CA ASP A 17 3.80 -10.98 -4.19
C ASP A 17 4.24 -9.52 -4.30
N GLN A 18 3.96 -8.87 -5.45
CA GLN A 18 4.25 -7.44 -5.64
C GLN A 18 3.44 -6.57 -4.67
N LEU A 19 2.18 -6.94 -4.43
CA LEU A 19 1.29 -6.25 -3.50
C LEU A 19 1.74 -6.43 -2.05
N GLU A 20 2.19 -7.62 -1.65
CA GLU A 20 2.71 -7.89 -0.29
C GLU A 20 3.96 -7.07 0.03
N VAL A 21 4.88 -6.92 -0.94
CA VAL A 21 6.06 -6.07 -0.76
C VAL A 21 5.67 -4.61 -0.50
N LYS A 22 4.68 -4.10 -1.25
CA LYS A 22 4.16 -2.74 -1.08
C LYS A 22 3.42 -2.57 0.25
N ARG A 23 2.62 -3.57 0.63
CA ARG A 23 1.91 -3.61 1.92
C ARG A 23 2.90 -3.53 3.06
N LYS A 24 3.96 -4.33 3.02
CA LYS A 24 5.04 -4.32 4.02
C LYS A 24 5.71 -2.95 4.12
N TYR A 25 6.06 -2.34 2.99
CA TYR A 25 6.66 -0.99 2.97
C TYR A 25 5.76 0.05 3.66
N LEU A 26 4.45 0.01 3.41
CA LEU A 26 3.49 0.93 4.02
C LEU A 26 3.35 0.69 5.54
N LEU A 27 3.32 -0.57 5.99
CA LEU A 27 3.31 -0.90 7.42
C LEU A 27 4.60 -0.46 8.10
N ASP A 28 5.76 -0.73 7.49
CA ASP A 28 7.06 -0.31 8.01
C ASP A 28 7.11 1.22 8.13
N THR A 29 6.59 1.92 7.13
CA THR A 29 6.48 3.39 7.16
C THR A 29 5.60 3.83 8.32
N LEU A 30 4.41 3.24 8.49
CA LEU A 30 3.43 3.59 9.52
C LEU A 30 3.98 3.42 10.95
N PHE A 31 4.70 2.33 11.20
CA PHE A 31 5.16 1.97 12.54
C PHE A 31 6.57 2.46 12.88
N TYR A 32 7.45 2.64 11.90
CA TYR A 32 8.86 3.00 12.14
C TYR A 32 9.22 4.43 11.73
N SER A 33 8.31 5.21 11.12
CA SER A 33 8.55 6.63 10.84
C SER A 33 8.01 7.53 11.96
N GLY A 34 8.91 8.14 12.74
CA GLY A 34 8.54 8.98 13.88
C GLY A 34 7.84 10.30 13.56
N ASN A 35 7.87 10.76 12.30
CA ASN A 35 7.42 12.10 11.90
C ASN A 35 6.25 12.10 10.88
N LEU A 36 5.38 11.10 10.93
CA LEU A 36 4.19 11.06 10.08
C LEU A 36 3.10 12.01 10.59
N SER A 37 2.67 12.94 9.74
CA SER A 37 1.50 13.77 9.98
C SER A 37 0.21 12.93 9.94
N ASN A 38 -0.89 13.48 10.46
CA ASN A 38 -2.20 12.81 10.35
C ASN A 38 -2.62 12.58 8.89
N TYR A 39 -2.24 13.50 8.00
CA TYR A 39 -2.47 13.36 6.57
C TYR A 39 -1.69 12.17 6.00
N ASP A 40 -0.40 12.06 6.31
CA ASP A 40 0.44 10.95 5.83
C ASP A 40 -0.10 9.60 6.33
N ARG A 41 -0.55 9.54 7.60
CA ARG A 41 -1.16 8.32 8.18
C ARG A 41 -2.44 7.93 7.46
N PHE A 42 -3.30 8.91 7.17
CA PHE A 42 -4.54 8.68 6.42
C PHE A 42 -4.25 8.15 5.02
N GLU A 43 -3.28 8.75 4.32
CA GLU A 43 -2.86 8.31 2.99
C GLU A 43 -2.32 6.87 3.01
N ILE A 44 -1.46 6.53 3.97
CA ILE A 44 -0.96 5.16 4.14
C ILE A 44 -2.10 4.18 4.37
N HIS A 45 -3.04 4.50 5.27
CA HIS A 45 -4.20 3.65 5.52
C HIS A 45 -5.04 3.42 4.26
N HIS A 46 -5.25 4.47 3.48
CA HIS A 46 -6.00 4.36 2.23
C HIS A 46 -5.29 3.49 1.19
N LEU A 47 -3.96 3.62 1.07
CA LEU A 47 -3.16 2.77 0.18
C LEU A 47 -3.17 1.30 0.62
N LEU A 48 -3.17 1.01 1.92
CA LEU A 48 -3.31 -0.36 2.44
C LEU A 48 -4.65 -1.00 2.03
N LEU A 49 -5.76 -0.24 2.09
CA LEU A 49 -7.07 -0.74 1.64
C LEU A 49 -7.09 -1.03 0.14
N LEU A 50 -6.46 -0.17 -0.67
CA LEU A 50 -6.35 -0.39 -2.12
C LEU A 50 -5.53 -1.64 -2.45
N ILE A 51 -4.48 -1.92 -1.69
CA ILE A 51 -3.69 -3.14 -1.86
C ILE A 51 -4.54 -4.38 -1.57
N ASP A 52 -5.31 -4.37 -0.47
CA ASP A 52 -6.16 -5.50 -0.10
C ASP A 52 -7.23 -5.76 -1.17
N TYR A 53 -7.86 -4.70 -1.68
CA TYR A 53 -8.80 -4.78 -2.81
C TYR A 53 -8.17 -5.36 -4.09
N GLN A 54 -7.00 -4.85 -4.48
CA GLN A 54 -6.32 -5.33 -5.69
C GLN A 54 -5.89 -6.79 -5.55
N LYS A 55 -5.47 -7.20 -4.35
CA LYS A 55 -5.08 -8.57 -4.05
C LYS A 55 -6.26 -9.53 -4.20
N GLU A 56 -7.42 -9.17 -3.65
CA GLU A 56 -8.67 -9.94 -3.82
C GLU A 56 -9.03 -10.07 -5.30
N THR A 57 -8.97 -8.96 -6.06
CA THR A 57 -9.26 -8.96 -7.50
C THR A 57 -8.37 -9.91 -8.29
N ILE A 58 -7.06 -9.93 -8.01
CA ILE A 58 -6.12 -10.84 -8.68
C ILE A 58 -6.43 -12.30 -8.35
N LEU A 59 -6.74 -12.59 -7.08
CA LEU A 59 -7.04 -13.96 -6.62
C LEU A 59 -8.35 -14.50 -7.21
N GLU A 60 -9.35 -13.65 -7.43
CA GLU A 60 -10.61 -14.04 -8.09
C GLU A 60 -10.43 -14.33 -9.59
N CYS A 61 -9.35 -13.86 -10.22
CA CYS A 61 -9.07 -14.05 -11.64
C CYS A 61 -8.23 -15.30 -11.96
N VAL A 62 -7.84 -16.08 -10.95
CA VAL A 62 -7.05 -17.33 -11.07
C VAL A 62 -7.95 -18.54 -10.87
#